data_AF-A0A377M494-F1
#
_entry.id   AF-A0A377M494-F1
#
_cell.length_a   1.000
_cell.length_b   1.000
_cell.length_c   1.000
_cell.angle_alpha   90.00
_cell.angle_beta   90.00
_cell.angle_gamma   90.00
#
_symmetry.space_group_name_H-M   'P 1'
#
loop_
_entity.id
_entity.type
_entity.pdbx_description
1 polymer ?
#
loop_
_entity_poly.entity_id
_entity_poly.type
_entity_poly.pdbx_seq_one_letter_code
_entity_poly.pdbx_strand_id
1 'polypeptide(L)'
;MSAAEIGVLYAAIPLGAACGALTSGRLAQSARPGLIMLLTTLASFIAMGFFSLMPVWALGVLCLVLFGWLSAISSLLQYTLIQTQTPEGMLGRINGLWTAQNVTGDAIGAAILGGLGAVMTPVASASTSGFALAVVGGILLMVLAELRRFRQEVVLNDGAA
;
A
#
# COMPACT_ATOMS: atom_id res chain seq x y z
N MET A 1 19.73 17.71 -10.61
CA MET A 1 19.58 16.93 -9.37
C MET A 1 20.95 16.47 -8.93
N SER A 2 21.36 16.79 -7.70
CA SER A 2 22.60 16.29 -7.10
C SER A 2 22.41 14.86 -6.59
N ALA A 3 23.50 14.10 -6.44
CA ALA A 3 23.45 12.74 -5.88
C ALA A 3 22.80 12.69 -4.48
N ALA A 4 22.97 13.76 -3.68
CA ALA A 4 22.35 13.88 -2.37
C ALA A 4 20.82 13.98 -2.44
N GLU A 5 20.27 14.71 -3.40
CA GLU A 5 18.81 14.84 -3.57
C GLU A 5 18.17 13.52 -3.98
N ILE A 6 18.85 12.75 -4.85
CA ILE A 6 18.41 11.40 -5.24
C ILE A 6 18.47 10.46 -4.04
N GLY A 7 19.54 10.53 -3.23
CA GLY A 7 19.67 9.76 -2.00
C GLY A 7 18.53 10.03 -1.00
N VAL A 8 18.14 11.30 -0.84
CA VAL A 8 17.01 11.67 0.02
C VAL A 8 15.68 11.12 -0.51
N LEU A 9 15.44 11.17 -1.82
CA LEU A 9 14.22 10.60 -2.41
C LEU A 9 14.14 9.08 -2.21
N TYR A 10 15.26 8.37 -2.31
CA TYR A 10 15.34 6.94 -2.01
C TYR A 10 15.11 6.63 -0.52
N ALA A 11 15.57 7.50 0.38
CA ALA A 11 15.40 7.34 1.83
C ALA A 11 13.99 7.72 2.32
N ALA A 12 13.27 8.56 1.59
CA ALA A 12 11.96 9.08 1.97
C ALA A 12 10.92 7.97 2.18
N ILE A 13 10.85 6.99 1.26
CA ILE A 13 9.91 5.87 1.34
C ILE A 13 10.21 4.97 2.57
N PRO A 14 11.44 4.47 2.79
CA PRO A 14 11.79 3.71 3.99
C PRO A 14 11.53 4.48 5.29
N LEU A 15 11.79 5.79 5.30
CA LEU A 15 11.54 6.63 6.49
C LEU A 15 10.05 6.67 6.82
N GLY A 16 9.19 6.91 5.82
CA GLY A 16 7.74 6.83 5.98
C GLY A 16 7.27 5.45 6.46
N ALA A 17 7.83 4.39 5.87
CA ALA A 17 7.51 3.02 6.26
C ALA A 17 7.91 2.70 7.71
N ALA A 18 9.07 3.18 8.17
CA ALA A 18 9.50 3.04 9.56
C ALA A 18 8.55 3.76 10.53
N CYS A 19 8.13 4.99 10.21
CA CYS A 19 7.08 5.68 10.97
C CYS A 19 5.76 4.90 10.98
N GLY A 20 5.43 4.22 9.87
CA GLY A 20 4.25 3.35 9.74
C GLY A 20 4.31 2.14 10.65
N ALA A 21 5.46 1.45 10.68
CA ALA A 21 5.68 0.32 11.56
C ALA A 21 5.58 0.71 13.05
N LEU A 22 6.07 1.90 13.43
CA LEU A 22 5.98 2.39 14.81
C LEU A 22 4.55 2.79 15.21
N THR A 23 3.74 3.25 14.26
CA THR A 23 2.36 3.73 14.52
C THR A 23 1.29 2.66 14.31
N SER A 24 1.60 1.58 13.58
CA SER A 24 0.66 0.53 13.19
C SER A 24 0.16 -0.33 14.35
N GLY A 25 0.89 -0.41 15.46
CA GLY A 25 0.53 -1.25 16.62
C GLY A 25 -0.85 -0.95 17.21
N ARG A 26 -1.32 0.32 17.14
CA ARG A 26 -2.67 0.71 17.56
C ARG A 26 -3.73 0.45 16.48
N LEU A 27 -3.32 0.46 15.21
CA LEU A 27 -4.21 0.27 14.07
C LEU A 27 -4.53 -1.21 13.82
N ALA A 28 -3.61 -2.12 14.16
CA ALA A 28 -3.81 -3.56 14.10
C ALA A 28 -4.92 -4.08 15.04
N GLN A 29 -5.32 -3.29 16.06
CA GLN A 29 -6.44 -3.59 16.97
C GLN A 29 -7.78 -2.94 16.54
N SER A 30 -7.83 -2.25 15.40
CA SER A 30 -9.05 -1.56 14.97
C SER A 30 -10.11 -2.51 14.41
N ALA A 31 -11.37 -2.29 14.78
CA ALA A 31 -12.53 -3.15 14.49
C ALA A 31 -12.87 -3.35 12.99
N ARG A 32 -12.18 -2.69 12.05
CA ARG A 32 -12.42 -2.75 10.60
C ARG A 32 -11.11 -2.71 9.79
N PRO A 33 -10.25 -3.75 9.88
CA PRO A 33 -8.95 -3.77 9.21
C PRO A 33 -9.07 -3.65 7.68
N GLY A 34 -10.09 -4.27 7.08
CA GLY A 34 -10.32 -4.21 5.63
C GLY A 34 -10.61 -2.80 5.10
N LEU A 35 -11.39 -2.00 5.83
CA LEU A 35 -11.72 -0.63 5.41
C LEU A 35 -10.50 0.29 5.51
N ILE A 36 -9.70 0.15 6.57
CA ILE A 36 -8.47 0.91 6.75
C ILE A 36 -7.48 0.58 5.62
N MET A 37 -7.31 -0.69 5.29
CA MET A 37 -6.43 -1.15 4.22
C MET A 37 -6.81 -0.59 2.86
N LEU A 38 -8.10 -0.55 2.50
CA LEU A 38 -8.52 0.05 1.23
C LEU A 38 -8.38 1.59 1.23
N LEU A 39 -8.67 2.26 2.34
CA LEU A 39 -8.48 3.72 2.44
C LEU A 39 -7.01 4.12 2.35
N THR A 40 -6.12 3.41 3.04
CA THR A 40 -4.67 3.70 2.99
C THR A 40 -4.12 3.42 1.62
N THR A 41 -4.54 2.34 0.96
CA THR A 41 -4.13 2.02 -0.41
C THR A 41 -4.60 3.08 -1.42
N LEU A 42 -5.86 3.53 -1.32
CA LEU A 42 -6.36 4.62 -2.16
C LEU A 42 -5.59 5.92 -1.91
N ALA A 43 -5.36 6.27 -0.65
CA ALA A 43 -4.62 7.46 -0.26
C ALA A 43 -3.17 7.41 -0.77
N SER A 44 -2.52 6.23 -0.78
CA SER A 44 -1.19 6.03 -1.36
C SER A 44 -1.16 6.33 -2.85
N PHE A 45 -2.13 5.83 -3.63
CA PHE A 45 -2.18 6.10 -5.07
C PHE A 45 -2.45 7.58 -5.37
N ILE A 46 -3.32 8.22 -4.60
CA ILE A 46 -3.56 9.66 -4.69
C ILE A 46 -2.27 10.44 -4.38
N ALA A 47 -1.58 10.10 -3.28
CA ALA A 47 -0.32 10.74 -2.90
C ALA A 47 0.75 10.57 -3.99
N MET A 48 0.81 9.41 -4.64
CA MET A 48 1.74 9.15 -5.74
C MET A 48 1.38 9.93 -7.02
N GLY A 49 0.08 10.08 -7.33
CA GLY A 49 -0.39 10.96 -8.41
C GLY A 49 -0.03 12.43 -8.17
N PHE A 50 -0.22 12.93 -6.94
CA PHE A 50 0.18 14.28 -6.55
C PHE A 50 1.70 14.48 -6.50
N PHE A 51 2.46 13.50 -6.02
CA PHE A 51 3.92 13.51 -6.03
C PHE A 51 4.44 13.78 -7.44
N SER A 52 3.88 13.09 -8.43
CA SER A 52 4.32 13.23 -9.81
C SER A 52 4.05 14.61 -10.41
N LEU A 53 3.06 15.36 -9.92
CA LEU A 53 2.70 16.69 -10.40
C LEU A 53 3.43 17.80 -9.66
N MET A 54 4.17 17.49 -8.59
CA MET A 54 4.62 18.50 -7.65
C MET A 54 5.88 19.23 -8.15
N PRO A 55 5.82 20.56 -8.38
CA PRO A 55 6.97 21.34 -8.87
C PRO A 55 7.99 21.65 -7.76
N VAL A 56 7.64 21.38 -6.49
CA VAL A 56 8.45 21.69 -5.31
C VAL A 56 9.06 20.41 -4.73
N TRP A 57 10.40 20.35 -4.71
CA TRP A 57 11.17 19.17 -4.24
C TRP A 57 10.80 18.71 -2.83
N ALA A 58 10.70 19.64 -1.87
CA ALA A 58 10.36 19.33 -0.48
C ALA A 58 8.96 18.70 -0.33
N LEU A 59 8.00 19.17 -1.14
CA LEU A 59 6.64 18.64 -1.14
C LEU A 59 6.57 17.25 -1.79
N GLY A 60 7.46 17.00 -2.75
CA GLY A 60 7.67 15.68 -3.32
C GLY A 60 8.19 14.67 -2.28
N VAL A 61 9.23 15.04 -1.53
CA VAL A 61 9.76 14.21 -0.42
C VAL A 61 8.67 13.91 0.61
N LEU A 62 7.87 14.91 0.99
CA LEU A 62 6.75 14.72 1.92
C LEU A 62 5.71 13.72 1.40
N CYS A 63 5.36 13.80 0.10
CA CYS A 63 4.44 12.83 -0.50
C CYS A 63 5.01 11.41 -0.51
N LEU A 64 6.32 11.23 -0.72
CA LEU A 64 6.97 9.91 -0.65
C LEU A 64 7.00 9.34 0.76
N VAL A 65 7.24 10.18 1.78
CA VAL A 65 7.14 9.77 3.19
C VAL A 65 5.71 9.36 3.52
N LEU A 66 4.71 10.13 3.10
CA LEU A 66 3.30 9.79 3.29
C LEU A 66 2.92 8.49 2.57
N PHE A 67 3.39 8.31 1.33
CA PHE A 67 3.20 7.08 0.57
C PHE A 67 3.79 5.86 1.28
N GLY A 68 5.05 5.96 1.75
CA GLY A 68 5.71 4.89 2.51
C GLY A 68 4.96 4.57 3.81
N TRP A 69 4.46 5.61 4.48
CA TRP A 69 3.68 5.47 5.71
C TRP A 69 2.38 4.70 5.49
N LEU A 70 1.57 5.12 4.52
CA LEU A 70 0.29 4.50 4.18
C LEU A 70 0.46 3.08 3.63
N SER A 71 1.48 2.85 2.81
CA SER A 71 1.83 1.55 2.25
C SER A 71 2.22 0.55 3.34
N ALA A 72 3.04 0.95 4.31
CA ALA A 72 3.44 0.10 5.43
C ALA A 72 2.23 -0.34 6.27
N ILE A 73 1.28 0.57 6.52
CA ILE A 73 0.04 0.24 7.23
C ILE A 73 -0.78 -0.78 6.44
N SER A 74 -0.96 -0.58 5.13
CA SER A 74 -1.72 -1.51 4.28
C SER A 74 -1.09 -2.90 4.24
N SER A 75 0.22 -2.99 4.01
CA SER A 75 0.96 -4.27 3.97
C SER A 75 0.89 -5.03 5.29
N LEU A 76 0.97 -4.33 6.42
CA LEU A 76 0.86 -4.95 7.74
C LEU A 76 -0.54 -5.52 7.97
N LEU A 77 -1.60 -4.77 7.64
CA LEU A 77 -2.98 -5.26 7.76
C LEU A 77 -3.24 -6.47 6.85
N GLN A 78 -2.72 -6.46 5.62
CA GLN A 78 -2.81 -7.61 4.71
C GLN A 78 -2.17 -8.85 5.32
N TYR A 79 -0.96 -8.69 5.87
CA TYR A 79 -0.24 -9.80 6.48
C TYR A 79 -0.95 -10.35 7.73
N THR A 80 -1.53 -9.48 8.56
CA THR A 80 -2.34 -9.88 9.72
C THR A 80 -3.63 -10.60 9.31
N LEU A 81 -4.35 -10.10 8.30
CA LEU A 81 -5.57 -10.73 7.80
C LEU A 81 -5.30 -12.12 7.23
N ILE A 82 -4.24 -12.28 6.43
CA ILE A 82 -3.84 -13.58 5.89
C ILE A 82 -3.52 -14.55 7.02
N GLN A 83 -2.73 -14.14 8.01
CA GLN A 83 -2.37 -15.04 9.11
C GLN A 83 -3.54 -15.42 10.00
N THR A 84 -4.43 -14.46 10.32
CA THR A 84 -5.58 -14.72 11.20
C THR A 84 -6.68 -15.56 10.55
N GLN A 85 -6.80 -15.52 9.22
CA GLN A 85 -7.82 -16.27 8.48
C GLN A 85 -7.32 -17.59 7.89
N THR A 86 -6.01 -17.85 7.90
CA THR A 86 -5.44 -19.06 7.30
C THR A 86 -5.21 -20.15 8.34
N PRO A 87 -5.83 -21.35 8.20
CA PRO A 87 -5.55 -22.50 9.04
C PRO A 87 -4.07 -22.93 8.96
N GLU A 88 -3.48 -23.35 10.08
CA GLU A 88 -2.03 -23.63 10.20
C GLU A 88 -1.48 -24.60 9.13
N GLY A 89 -2.28 -25.57 8.69
CA GLY A 89 -1.92 -26.52 7.64
C GLY A 89 -1.89 -25.97 6.20
N MET A 90 -2.44 -24.77 5.95
CA MET A 90 -2.50 -24.15 4.62
C MET A 90 -1.62 -22.91 4.49
N LEU A 91 -0.97 -22.47 5.57
CA LEU A 91 -0.12 -21.28 5.60
C LEU A 91 0.97 -21.30 4.53
N GLY A 92 1.62 -22.45 4.29
CA GLY A 92 2.63 -22.58 3.25
C GLY A 92 2.09 -22.35 1.84
N ARG A 93 0.87 -22.84 1.55
CA ARG A 93 0.22 -22.68 0.23
C ARG A 93 -0.22 -21.24 0.00
N ILE A 94 -0.79 -20.60 1.03
CA ILE A 94 -1.24 -19.21 0.94
C ILE A 94 -0.06 -18.26 0.87
N ASN A 95 1.02 -18.48 1.64
CA ASN A 95 2.26 -17.71 1.50
C ASN A 95 2.91 -17.89 0.12
N GLY A 96 2.86 -19.10 -0.45
CA GLY A 96 3.31 -19.36 -1.82
C GLY A 96 2.52 -18.57 -2.85
N LEU A 97 1.18 -18.58 -2.77
CA LEU A 97 0.32 -17.82 -3.65
C LEU A 97 0.51 -16.30 -3.48
N TRP A 98 0.64 -15.83 -2.23
CA TRP A 98 0.92 -14.44 -1.90
C TRP A 98 2.27 -13.98 -2.47
N THR A 99 3.31 -14.80 -2.35
CA THR A 99 4.62 -14.50 -2.94
C THR A 99 4.54 -14.46 -4.45
N ALA A 100 3.86 -15.42 -5.07
CA ALA A 100 3.63 -15.45 -6.51
C ALA A 100 2.88 -14.21 -6.99
N GLN A 101 1.87 -13.75 -6.24
CA GLN A 101 1.12 -12.53 -6.57
C GLN A 101 2.02 -11.29 -6.52
N ASN A 102 2.86 -11.16 -5.48
CA ASN A 102 3.73 -9.99 -5.32
C ASN A 102 4.77 -9.94 -6.44
N VAL A 103 5.46 -11.04 -6.70
CA VAL A 103 6.48 -11.11 -7.76
C VAL A 103 5.86 -10.88 -9.14
N THR A 104 4.71 -11.49 -9.40
CA THR A 104 4.01 -11.32 -10.69
C THR A 104 3.48 -9.89 -10.84
N GLY A 105 2.93 -9.32 -9.77
CA GLY A 105 2.45 -7.94 -9.72
C GLY A 105 3.57 -6.92 -9.97
N ASP A 106 4.70 -7.09 -9.29
CA ASP A 106 5.88 -6.24 -9.47
C ASP A 106 6.42 -6.33 -10.90
N ALA A 107 6.50 -7.54 -11.48
CA ALA A 107 6.97 -7.74 -12.85
C ALA A 107 6.03 -7.11 -13.89
N ILE A 108 4.71 -7.30 -13.75
CA ILE A 108 3.71 -6.70 -14.64
C ILE A 108 3.74 -5.18 -14.51
N GLY A 109 3.79 -4.66 -13.28
CA GLY A 109 3.87 -3.22 -13.01
C GLY A 109 5.12 -2.59 -13.61
N ALA A 110 6.28 -3.22 -13.42
CA ALA A 110 7.54 -2.77 -14.01
C ALA A 110 7.50 -2.80 -15.54
N ALA A 111 6.91 -3.82 -16.16
CA ALA A 111 6.76 -3.92 -17.61
C ALA A 111 5.86 -2.80 -18.16
N ILE A 112 4.73 -2.52 -17.52
CA ILE A 112 3.81 -1.44 -17.92
C ILE A 112 4.49 -0.08 -17.77
N LEU A 113 5.11 0.20 -16.61
CA LEU A 113 5.79 1.47 -16.36
C LEU A 113 7.01 1.66 -17.26
N GLY A 114 7.77 0.60 -17.53
CA GLY A 114 8.89 0.61 -18.47
C GLY A 114 8.44 0.88 -19.91
N GLY A 115 7.32 0.27 -20.34
CA GLY A 115 6.71 0.54 -21.64
C GLY A 115 6.18 1.96 -21.77
N LEU A 116 5.50 2.47 -20.74
CA LEU A 116 5.03 3.87 -20.69
C LEU A 116 6.21 4.86 -20.71
N GLY A 117 7.28 4.57 -19.97
CA GLY A 117 8.48 5.40 -19.93
C GLY A 117 9.26 5.47 -21.25
N ALA A 118 9.02 4.54 -22.18
CA ALA A 118 9.60 4.59 -23.53
C ALA A 118 8.88 5.59 -24.45
N VAL A 119 7.62 5.94 -24.16
CA VAL A 119 6.76 6.76 -25.02
C VAL A 119 6.40 8.10 -24.36
N MET A 120 6.40 8.16 -23.03
CA MET A 120 6.04 9.32 -22.24
C MET A 120 7.19 9.78 -21.34
N THR A 121 7.14 11.03 -20.87
CA THR A 121 8.09 11.51 -19.87
C THR A 121 7.92 10.73 -18.55
N PRO A 122 8.95 10.63 -17.70
CA PRO A 122 8.84 9.95 -16.40
C PRO A 122 7.72 10.51 -15.53
N VAL A 123 7.53 11.84 -15.58
CA VAL A 123 6.46 12.57 -14.89
C VAL A 123 5.07 12.23 -15.45
N ALA A 124 4.91 12.21 -16.78
CA ALA A 124 3.63 11.86 -17.38
C ALA A 124 3.25 10.38 -17.13
N SER A 125 4.24 9.48 -17.17
CA SER A 125 4.06 8.06 -16.88
C SER A 125 3.63 7.82 -15.42
N ALA A 126 4.33 8.45 -14.47
CA ALA A 126 4.03 8.33 -13.04
C ALA A 126 2.67 8.96 -12.68
N SER A 127 2.32 10.10 -13.28
CA SER A 127 1.00 10.72 -13.08
C SER A 127 -0.12 9.85 -13.62
N THR A 128 -0.01 9.41 -14.88
CA THR A 128 -1.06 8.62 -15.55
C THR A 128 -1.28 7.30 -14.84
N SER A 129 -0.21 6.61 -14.44
CA SER A 129 -0.30 5.36 -13.67
C SER A 129 -0.85 5.59 -12.26
N GLY A 130 -0.42 6.63 -11.55
CA GLY A 130 -0.92 6.95 -10.21
C GLY A 130 -2.42 7.25 -10.20
N PHE A 131 -2.91 8.06 -11.14
CA PHE A 131 -4.34 8.34 -11.26
C PHE A 131 -5.15 7.15 -11.76
N ALA A 132 -4.64 6.39 -12.74
CA ALA A 132 -5.30 5.17 -13.20
C ALA A 132 -5.45 4.16 -12.05
N LEU A 133 -4.40 3.96 -11.25
CA LEU A 133 -4.45 3.09 -10.07
C LEU A 133 -5.34 3.65 -8.96
N ALA A 134 -5.42 4.98 -8.80
CA ALA A 134 -6.37 5.59 -7.87
C ALA A 134 -7.83 5.34 -8.30
N VAL A 135 -8.14 5.42 -9.59
CA VAL A 135 -9.47 5.09 -10.13
C VAL A 135 -9.78 3.61 -9.93
N VAL A 136 -8.85 2.72 -10.27
CA VAL A 136 -9.01 1.27 -10.02
C VAL A 136 -9.20 1.01 -8.53
N GLY A 137 -8.41 1.64 -7.67
CA GLY A 137 -8.53 1.57 -6.21
C GLY A 137 -9.90 2.05 -5.73
N GLY A 138 -10.45 3.12 -6.32
CA GLY A 138 -11.80 3.62 -6.06
C GLY A 138 -12.90 2.66 -6.50
N ILE A 139 -12.74 2.02 -7.66
CA ILE A 139 -13.65 0.97 -8.15
C ILE A 139 -13.60 -0.25 -7.24
N LEU A 140 -12.41 -0.74 -6.89
CA LEU A 140 -12.22 -1.85 -5.96
C LEU A 140 -12.81 -1.53 -4.59
N LEU A 141 -12.66 -0.29 -4.13
CA LEU A 141 -13.37 0.23 -2.97
C LEU A 141 -14.88 0.02 -3.14
N MET A 142 -15.49 0.47 -4.22
CA MET A 142 -16.93 0.32 -4.42
C MET A 142 -17.40 -1.14 -4.56
N VAL A 143 -16.62 -1.99 -5.24
CA VAL A 143 -16.96 -3.37 -5.56
C VAL A 143 -16.72 -4.32 -4.38
N LEU A 144 -15.63 -4.14 -3.62
CA LEU A 144 -15.27 -5.00 -2.49
C LEU A 144 -16.03 -4.62 -1.22
N ALA A 145 -17.35 -4.50 -1.33
CA ALA A 145 -18.25 -4.22 -0.21
C ALA A 145 -18.20 -5.31 0.88
N GLU A 146 -17.85 -6.54 0.53
CA GLU A 146 -17.65 -7.63 1.50
C GLU A 146 -16.41 -7.41 2.38
N LEU A 147 -15.27 -6.98 1.80
CA LEU A 147 -14.08 -6.57 2.56
C LEU A 147 -14.33 -5.31 3.39
N ARG A 148 -15.17 -4.38 2.92
CA ARG A 148 -15.61 -3.21 3.71
C ARG A 148 -16.44 -3.61 4.93
N ARG A 149 -17.25 -4.66 4.80
CA ARG A 149 -18.11 -5.19 5.86
C ARG A 149 -17.42 -6.21 6.74
N PHE A 150 -16.21 -6.64 6.38
CA PHE A 150 -15.41 -7.57 7.16
C PHE A 150 -15.12 -6.96 8.54
N ARG A 151 -15.90 -7.41 9.51
CA ARG A 151 -15.77 -7.07 10.92
C ARG A 151 -14.97 -8.23 11.52
N GLN A 152 -13.78 -7.92 12.03
CA GLN A 152 -13.07 -8.88 12.86
C GLN A 152 -13.93 -9.04 14.11
N GLU A 153 -14.55 -10.22 14.30
CA GLU A 153 -15.10 -10.56 15.59
C GLU A 153 -13.93 -10.55 16.55
N VAL A 154 -13.88 -9.51 17.40
CA VAL A 154 -13.07 -9.57 18.61
C VAL A 154 -13.60 -10.79 19.32
N VAL A 155 -12.83 -11.88 19.31
CA VAL A 155 -13.07 -13.00 20.22
C VAL A 155 -12.94 -12.38 21.60
N LEU A 156 -14.09 -11.97 22.15
CA LEU A 156 -14.25 -11.72 23.56
C LEU A 156 -13.76 -13.01 24.20
N ASN A 157 -12.66 -12.90 24.92
CA ASN A 157 -12.16 -13.95 25.77
C ASN A 157 -13.25 -14.24 26.79
N ASP A 158 -14.17 -15.17 26.48
CA ASP A 158 -15.05 -15.86 27.43
C ASP A 158 -14.19 -16.82 28.28
N GLY A 159 -13.15 -16.25 28.90
CA GLY A 159 -12.20 -16.90 29.77
C GLY A 159 -12.21 -16.21 31.14
N ALA A 160 -13.40 -16.14 31.75
CA ALA A 160 -13.58 -15.90 33.18
C ALA A 160 -14.99 -16.40 33.59
N ALA A 161 -15.19 -17.72 33.48
CA ALA A 161 -16.20 -18.44 34.25
C ALA A 161 -15.49 -19.21 35.36
#